data_AF-A0A925G3D6-F1
#
_entry.id   AF-A0A925G3D6-F1
#
_cell.length_a   1.000
_cell.length_b   1.000
_cell.length_c   1.000
_cell.angle_alpha   90.00
_cell.angle_beta   90.00
_cell.angle_gamma   90.00
#
_symmetry.space_group_name_H-M   'P 1'
#
loop_
_entity.id
_entity.type
_entity.pdbx_description
1 polymer ?
#
loop_
_entity_poly.entity_id
_entity_poly.type
_entity_poly.pdbx_seq_one_letter_code
_entity_poly.pdbx_strand_id
1 'polypeptide(L)'
;MPSVEQISSAKESRTRLRHLTEDLQRLEAKLRRGGGPDKIERQHQQGKLTARERIELLLDKDAYMREIGLLVAYDEYKGSAPSAGVVT
;
A
#
# COMPACT_ATOMS: atom_id res chain seq x y z
N MET A 1 -21.04 -8.41 -33.75
CA MET A 1 -19.57 -8.55 -33.73
C MET A 1 -19.00 -7.20 -33.31
N PRO A 2 -18.28 -7.08 -32.19
CA PRO A 2 -17.70 -5.79 -31.82
C PRO A 2 -16.67 -5.37 -32.88
N SER A 3 -16.72 -4.10 -33.31
CA SER A 3 -15.84 -3.55 -34.34
C SER A 3 -14.37 -3.57 -33.90
N VAL A 4 -13.44 -3.75 -34.85
CA VAL A 4 -11.99 -3.90 -34.61
C VAL A 4 -11.39 -2.74 -33.78
N GLU A 5 -11.89 -1.51 -33.95
CA GLU A 5 -11.53 -0.34 -33.13
C GLU A 5 -11.87 -0.52 -31.65
N GLN A 6 -13.01 -1.14 -31.33
CA GLN A 6 -13.42 -1.39 -29.94
C GLN A 6 -12.53 -2.45 -29.27
N ILE A 7 -12.05 -3.43 -30.04
CA ILE A 7 -11.12 -4.45 -29.55
C ILE A 7 -9.74 -3.84 -29.27
N SER A 8 -9.27 -2.93 -30.14
CA SER A 8 -7.99 -2.22 -29.95
C SER A 8 -8.02 -1.30 -28.72
N SER A 9 -9.06 -0.47 -28.59
CA SER A 9 -9.24 0.44 -27.44
C SER A 9 -9.37 -0.30 -26.10
N ALA A 10 -10.06 -1.44 -26.09
CA ALA A 10 -10.17 -2.29 -24.90
C ALA A 10 -8.82 -2.93 -24.52
N LYS A 11 -7.99 -3.32 -25.49
CA LYS A 11 -6.66 -3.89 -25.27
C LYS A 11 -5.67 -2.85 -24.73
N GLU A 12 -5.72 -1.63 -25.25
CA GLU A 12 -4.92 -0.50 -24.79
C GLU A 12 -5.31 -0.09 -23.35
N SER A 13 -6.61 0.04 -23.09
CA SER A 13 -7.15 0.29 -21.74
C SER A 13 -6.73 -0.77 -20.74
N ARG A 14 -6.76 -2.06 -21.12
CA ARG A 14 -6.31 -3.18 -20.29
C ARG A 14 -4.82 -3.11 -19.96
N THR A 15 -4.01 -2.61 -20.90
CA THR A 15 -2.56 -2.42 -20.70
C THR A 15 -2.29 -1.27 -19.73
N ARG A 16 -2.99 -0.14 -19.89
CA ARG A 16 -2.88 1.01 -18.98
C ARG A 16 -3.28 0.67 -17.55
N LEU A 17 -4.41 -0.03 -17.35
CA LEU A 17 -4.86 -0.44 -16.02
C LEU A 17 -3.83 -1.36 -15.32
N ARG A 18 -3.20 -2.26 -16.07
CA ARG A 18 -2.14 -3.11 -15.54
C ARG A 18 -0.94 -2.27 -15.05
N HIS A 19 -0.47 -1.33 -15.87
CA HIS A 19 0.64 -0.45 -15.46
C HIS A 19 0.30 0.39 -14.23
N LEU A 20 -0.90 0.98 -14.16
CA LEU A 20 -1.34 1.73 -12.98
C LEU A 20 -1.45 0.85 -11.73
N THR A 21 -1.85 -0.42 -11.90
CA THR A 21 -1.90 -1.39 -10.80
C THR A 21 -0.49 -1.70 -10.28
N GLU A 22 0.48 -1.89 -11.18
CA GLU A 22 1.88 -2.10 -10.81
C GLU A 22 2.47 -0.89 -10.08
N ASP A 23 2.17 0.32 -10.56
CA ASP A 23 2.58 1.57 -9.90
C ASP A 23 1.98 1.68 -8.50
N LEU A 24 0.70 1.39 -8.36
CA LEU A 24 0.01 1.37 -7.07
C LEU A 24 0.66 0.36 -6.13
N GLN A 25 0.89 -0.87 -6.56
CA GLN A 25 1.53 -1.91 -5.74
C GLN A 25 2.93 -1.51 -5.27
N ARG A 26 3.73 -0.91 -6.15
CA ARG A 26 5.06 -0.37 -5.79
C ARG A 26 4.95 0.73 -4.74
N LEU A 27 4.00 1.64 -4.91
CA LEU A 27 3.76 2.73 -3.96
C LEU A 27 3.30 2.18 -2.61
N GLU A 28 2.34 1.26 -2.58
CA GLU A 28 1.87 0.67 -1.33
C GLU A 28 2.99 -0.06 -0.58
N ALA A 29 3.84 -0.81 -1.27
CA ALA A 29 4.99 -1.49 -0.67
C ALA A 29 5.99 -0.48 -0.06
N LYS A 30 6.12 0.72 -0.65
CA LYS A 30 6.90 1.81 -0.05
C LYS A 30 6.21 2.35 1.21
N LEU A 31 4.92 2.64 1.17
CA LEU A 31 4.20 3.25 2.29
C LEU A 31 4.00 2.31 3.49
N ARG A 32 3.89 0.99 3.25
CA ARG A 32 3.80 -0.01 4.34
C ARG A 32 5.08 -0.08 5.19
N ARG A 33 6.22 0.40 4.69
CA ARG A 33 7.45 0.61 5.49
C ARG A 33 7.35 1.78 6.48
N GLY A 34 6.21 2.49 6.51
CA GLY A 34 5.93 3.56 7.46
C GLY A 34 7.03 4.62 7.45
N GLY A 35 7.55 4.93 8.63
CA GLY A 35 8.60 5.93 8.81
C GLY A 35 9.98 5.57 8.25
N GLY A 36 10.13 4.44 7.56
CA GLY A 36 11.39 3.95 6.98
C GLY A 36 12.13 2.95 7.87
N PRO A 37 13.14 2.26 7.31
CA PRO A 37 13.87 1.19 8.00
C PRO A 37 14.49 1.66 9.32
N ASP A 38 15.07 2.86 9.36
CA ASP A 38 15.71 3.41 10.56
C ASP A 38 14.72 3.58 11.73
N LYS A 39 13.47 3.98 11.45
CA LYS A 39 12.44 4.14 12.48
C LYS A 39 11.82 2.81 12.91
N ILE A 40 11.82 1.81 12.02
CA ILE A 40 11.40 0.43 12.35
C ILE A 40 12.44 -0.15 13.31
N GLU A 41 13.72 -0.11 12.93
CA GLU A 41 14.83 -0.62 13.73
C GLU A 41 14.89 0.05 15.11
N ARG A 42 14.71 1.38 15.17
CA ARG A 42 14.63 2.10 16.45
C ARG A 42 13.48 1.64 17.35
N GLN A 43 12.35 1.21 16.80
CA GLN A 43 11.25 0.63 17.60
C GLN A 43 11.65 -0.75 18.11
N HIS A 44 12.21 -1.60 17.26
CA HIS A 44 12.64 -2.94 17.63
C HIS A 44 13.74 -2.91 18.71
N GLN A 45 14.71 -1.99 18.63
CA GLN A 45 15.73 -1.78 19.65
C GLN A 45 15.16 -1.36 21.02
N GLN A 46 13.97 -0.77 21.05
CA GLN A 46 13.25 -0.46 22.29
C GLN A 46 12.39 -1.64 22.78
N GLY A 47 12.48 -2.81 22.16
CA GLY A 47 11.61 -3.96 22.44
C GLY A 47 10.16 -3.74 22.00
N LYS A 48 9.92 -2.80 21.08
CA LYS A 48 8.57 -2.47 20.58
C LYS A 48 8.39 -3.00 19.18
N LEU A 49 7.22 -3.58 18.94
CA LEU A 49 6.74 -3.89 17.59
C LEU A 49 6.21 -2.63 16.90
N THR A 50 6.27 -2.61 15.57
CA THR A 50 5.58 -1.63 14.72
C THR A 50 4.06 -1.79 14.81
N ALA A 51 3.30 -0.79 14.37
CA ALA A 51 1.83 -0.87 14.37
C ALA A 51 1.30 -2.07 13.56
N ARG A 52 1.88 -2.36 12.39
CA ARG A 52 1.44 -3.48 11.53
C ARG A 52 1.78 -4.83 12.13
N GLU A 53 2.96 -4.99 12.75
CA GLU A 53 3.32 -6.21 13.47
C GLU A 53 2.38 -6.46 14.67
N ARG A 54 1.96 -5.41 15.39
CA ARG A 54 0.98 -5.55 16.47
C ARG A 54 -0.38 -6.01 15.98
N ILE A 55 -0.83 -5.49 14.84
CA ILE A 55 -2.10 -5.92 14.21
C ILE A 55 -1.99 -7.38 13.77
N GLU A 56 -0.90 -7.77 13.13
CA GLU A 56 -0.67 -9.15 12.69
C GLU A 56 -0.67 -10.15 13.86
N LEU A 57 -0.10 -9.78 15.01
CA LEU A 57 -0.16 -10.61 16.22
C LEU A 57 -1.51 -10.61 16.93
N LEU A 58 -2.31 -9.56 16.75
CA LEU A 58 -3.64 -9.45 17.36
C LEU A 58 -4.68 -10.28 16.61
N LEU A 59 -4.53 -10.41 15.29
CA LEU A 59 -5.44 -11.15 14.45
C LEU A 59 -5.26 -12.66 14.61
N ASP A 60 -6.36 -13.40 14.48
CA ASP A 60 -6.31 -14.86 14.40
C ASP A 60 -5.47 -15.29 13.19
N LYS A 61 -4.82 -16.44 13.31
CA LYS A 61 -4.07 -17.03 12.20
C LYS A 61 -5.00 -17.20 10.99
N ASP A 62 -4.51 -16.76 9.83
CA ASP A 62 -5.23 -16.78 8.53
C ASP A 62 -6.47 -15.86 8.46
N ALA A 63 -6.66 -14.97 9.45
CA ALA A 63 -7.70 -13.95 9.38
C ALA A 63 -7.47 -12.98 8.21
N TYR A 64 -8.58 -12.57 7.59
CA TYR A 64 -8.54 -11.61 6.51
C TYR A 64 -8.19 -10.21 7.03
N MET A 65 -7.06 -9.65 6.59
CA MET A 65 -6.66 -8.28 6.88
C MET A 65 -6.88 -7.37 5.66
N ARG A 66 -7.59 -6.25 5.86
CA ARG A 66 -7.74 -5.19 4.86
C ARG A 66 -7.41 -3.85 5.48
N GLU A 67 -6.26 -3.30 5.11
CA GLU A 67 -5.84 -1.95 5.51
C GLU A 67 -6.63 -0.87 4.74
N ILE A 68 -7.15 0.12 5.46
CA ILE A 68 -7.85 1.28 4.92
C ILE A 68 -7.03 2.54 5.23
N GLY A 69 -6.92 3.43 4.23
CA GLY A 69 -6.30 4.74 4.41
C GLY A 69 -4.79 4.81 4.16
N LEU A 70 -4.18 3.79 3.55
CA LEU A 70 -2.72 3.77 3.28
C LEU A 70 -2.21 5.00 2.50
N LEU A 71 -3.01 5.51 1.55
CA LEU A 71 -2.66 6.67 0.72
C LEU A 71 -3.04 8.03 1.32
N VAL A 72 -3.67 8.04 2.51
CA VAL A 72 -4.07 9.30 3.15
C VAL A 72 -2.84 10.16 3.41
N ALA A 73 -2.95 11.45 3.05
CA ALA A 73 -1.90 12.47 3.15
C ALA A 73 -0.63 12.23 2.28
N TYR A 74 -0.71 11.34 1.28
CA TYR A 74 0.44 11.08 0.39
C TYR A 74 0.88 12.34 -0.37
N ASP A 75 -0.04 13.04 -1.03
CA ASP A 75 0.29 14.21 -1.86
C ASP A 75 0.66 15.46 -1.04
N GLU A 76 0.05 15.62 0.15
CA GLU A 76 0.29 16.77 1.04
C GLU A 76 1.72 16.80 1.59
N TYR A 77 2.28 15.63 1.91
CA TYR A 77 3.61 15.52 2.52
C TYR A 77 4.61 14.73 1.69
N LYS A 78 4.34 14.57 0.38
CA LYS A 78 5.17 13.80 -0.56
C LYS A 78 5.52 12.40 -0.03
N GLY A 79 4.57 11.76 0.66
CA GLY A 79 4.70 10.43 1.25
C GLY A 79 5.56 10.34 2.52
N SER A 80 5.94 11.46 3.14
CA SER A 80 6.72 11.44 4.41
C SER A 80 5.88 11.08 5.64
N ALA A 81 4.55 11.14 5.54
CA ALA A 81 3.60 10.72 6.56
C ALA A 81 2.64 9.63 6.03
N PRO A 82 3.12 8.37 5.85
CA PRO A 82 2.26 7.28 5.36
C PRO A 82 1.04 7.07 6.26
N SER A 83 -0.12 6.84 5.64
CA SER A 83 -1.39 6.60 6.32
C SER A 83 -1.78 7.70 7.34
N ALA A 84 -1.28 8.93 7.18
CA ALA A 84 -1.36 10.00 8.20
C ALA A 84 -0.90 9.57 9.61
N GLY A 85 -0.03 8.56 9.71
CA GLY A 85 0.48 8.04 10.97
C GLY A 85 -0.42 7.04 11.70
N VAL A 86 -1.55 6.62 11.12
CA VAL A 86 -2.49 5.66 11.71
C VAL A 86 -2.66 4.45 10.79
N VAL A 87 -2.77 3.25 11.35
CA VAL A 87 -3.09 2.03 10.61
C VAL A 87 -4.47 1.55 11.05
N THR A 88 -5.36 1.31 10.08
CA THR A 88 -6.76 0.90 10.26
C THR A 88 -7.11 -0.25 9.35
#